data_AF-A0A7W3Z3W4-F1
#
_entry.id   AF-A0A7W3Z3W4-F1
#
_cell.length_a   1.000
_cell.length_b   1.000
_cell.length_c   1.000
_cell.angle_alpha   90.00
_cell.angle_beta   90.00
_cell.angle_gamma   90.00
#
_symmetry.space_group_name_H-M   'P 1'
#
loop_
_entity.id
_entity.type
_entity.pdbx_description
1 polymer ?
#
loop_
_entity_poly.entity_id
_entity_poly.type
_entity_poly.pdbx_seq_one_letter_code
_entity_poly.pdbx_strand_id
1 'polypeptide(L)'
;MRNKIIITSLLLGICIACNSKNTKPEEQQQPALVNQTTQAETIAKTTPEEEIKLIGTSPELYAESEEKMLNMLNEPDQMRLQKAIQIVSNKIGESEDLYTEEDDIDYDKWNAIFFKQVHGLTFTGITNLAEQILQEIKNKNILHLQEEIADLKTNPTENQEESMSFLQEELQKAKQLPTTIDTYVYSEECFL
;
A
#
# COMPACT_ATOMS: atom_id res chain seq x y z
N MET A 1 42.73 14.12 12.98
CA MET A 1 42.86 13.87 11.52
C MET A 1 41.47 13.95 10.93
N ARG A 2 41.28 14.78 9.90
CA ARG A 2 40.05 14.82 9.11
C ARG A 2 39.86 13.47 8.43
N ASN A 3 38.64 12.93 8.43
CA ASN A 3 38.09 12.28 7.24
C ASN A 3 36.58 12.41 7.19
N LYS A 4 36.12 12.56 5.95
CA LYS A 4 34.89 13.19 5.49
C LYS A 4 33.67 12.30 5.75
N ILE A 5 32.62 12.87 6.31
CA ILE A 5 31.27 12.29 6.28
C ILE A 5 30.72 12.59 4.88
N ILE A 6 30.58 11.54 4.08
CA ILE A 6 29.83 11.57 2.83
C ILE A 6 28.36 11.43 3.25
N ILE A 7 27.63 12.52 3.18
CA ILE A 7 26.17 12.55 3.27
C ILE A 7 25.68 12.06 1.92
N THR A 8 25.35 10.77 1.83
CA THR A 8 24.71 10.19 0.65
C THR A 8 23.21 10.48 0.73
N SER A 9 22.73 11.11 -0.34
CA SER A 9 21.47 11.83 -0.44
C SER A 9 20.22 11.00 -0.14
N LEU A 10 19.44 11.52 0.79
CA LEU A 10 17.99 11.37 0.89
C LEU A 10 17.38 11.98 -0.39
N LEU A 11 16.75 11.18 -1.25
CA LEU A 11 15.96 11.71 -2.37
C LEU A 11 14.48 11.65 -2.03
N LEU A 12 14.08 12.71 -1.32
CA LEU A 12 12.72 13.23 -1.32
C LEU A 12 12.53 14.06 -2.61
N GLY A 13 11.48 13.77 -3.38
CA GLY A 13 10.97 14.61 -4.46
C GLY A 13 9.62 14.04 -4.86
N ILE A 14 8.51 14.76 -4.75
CA ILE A 14 8.24 15.99 -5.50
C ILE A 14 7.31 16.91 -4.70
N CYS A 15 7.73 18.17 -4.54
CA CYS A 15 6.85 19.29 -4.27
C CYS A 15 6.23 19.77 -5.60
N ILE A 16 4.90 19.76 -5.72
CA ILE A 16 4.20 20.69 -6.64
C ILE A 16 3.42 21.68 -5.78
N ALA A 17 3.92 22.90 -5.78
CA ALA A 17 3.32 24.06 -5.16
C ALA A 17 1.97 24.39 -5.81
N CYS A 18 0.98 24.65 -4.96
CA CYS A 18 -0.22 25.38 -5.30
C CYS A 18 0.13 26.75 -5.90
N ASN A 19 -0.36 27.03 -7.10
CA ASN A 19 -0.68 28.41 -7.48
C ASN A 19 -2.00 28.45 -8.25
N SER A 20 -2.98 29.06 -7.60
CA SER A 20 -4.36 29.20 -8.04
C SER A 20 -4.58 30.55 -8.71
N LYS A 21 -5.16 30.51 -9.93
CA LYS A 21 -6.06 31.48 -10.57
C LYS A 21 -5.54 32.88 -10.94
N ASN A 22 -5.57 33.18 -12.23
CA ASN A 22 -6.61 34.01 -12.86
C ASN A 22 -6.20 34.39 -14.29
N THR A 23 -6.99 34.02 -15.30
CA THR A 23 -7.48 34.96 -16.34
C THR A 23 -8.62 34.28 -17.11
N LYS A 24 -9.84 34.77 -16.93
CA LYS A 24 -11.02 34.55 -17.79
C LYS A 24 -10.92 35.57 -18.96
N PRO A 25 -11.45 35.28 -20.15
CA PRO A 25 -12.66 35.99 -20.53
C PRO A 25 -13.76 35.10 -21.10
N GLU A 26 -14.96 35.61 -20.91
CA GLU A 26 -16.28 35.11 -21.25
C GLU A 26 -16.73 35.72 -22.58
N GLU A 27 -17.38 34.96 -23.45
CA GLU A 27 -18.51 35.45 -24.24
C GLU A 27 -19.39 34.31 -24.77
N GLN A 28 -20.68 34.58 -24.78
CA GLN A 28 -21.84 33.67 -24.77
C GLN A 28 -22.32 33.28 -26.19
N GLN A 29 -23.01 32.15 -26.33
CA GLN A 29 -24.43 32.04 -26.75
C GLN A 29 -24.84 30.58 -27.07
N GLN A 30 -25.91 30.11 -26.41
CA GLN A 30 -26.71 28.89 -26.71
C GLN A 30 -27.67 29.16 -27.91
N PRO A 31 -28.44 28.20 -28.49
CA PRO A 31 -28.94 26.95 -27.87
C PRO A 31 -29.00 25.65 -28.72
N ALA A 32 -29.05 24.53 -27.97
CA ALA A 32 -29.76 23.26 -28.17
C ALA A 32 -29.85 22.60 -29.57
N LEU A 33 -29.40 21.34 -29.66
CA LEU A 33 -30.29 20.25 -30.08
C LEU A 33 -29.80 18.89 -29.53
N VAL A 34 -30.73 18.16 -28.92
CA VAL A 34 -30.60 16.77 -28.47
C VAL A 34 -30.53 15.85 -29.69
N ASN A 35 -29.63 14.87 -29.67
CA ASN A 35 -29.90 13.52 -30.15
C ASN A 35 -28.87 12.54 -29.56
N GLN A 36 -29.33 11.70 -28.63
CA GLN A 36 -28.72 10.42 -28.33
C GLN A 36 -28.76 9.55 -29.59
N THR A 37 -27.73 8.74 -29.84
CA THR A 37 -27.78 7.31 -30.23
C THR A 37 -26.38 6.88 -30.67
N THR A 38 -25.71 6.14 -29.78
CA THR A 38 -24.90 4.93 -30.05
C THR A 38 -23.88 4.97 -31.19
N GLN A 39 -22.58 4.86 -30.86
CA GLN A 39 -21.71 3.79 -31.41
C GLN A 39 -20.25 3.88 -30.91
N ALA A 40 -19.75 2.69 -30.59
CA ALA A 40 -18.35 2.26 -30.55
C ALA A 40 -17.45 2.84 -29.46
N GLU A 41 -17.50 2.20 -28.28
CA GLU A 41 -16.30 1.92 -27.52
C GLU A 41 -15.27 1.26 -28.44
N THR A 42 -14.28 2.02 -28.88
CA THR A 42 -13.06 1.48 -29.44
C THR A 42 -12.33 0.80 -28.30
N ILE A 43 -12.63 -0.47 -28.06
CA ILE A 43 -11.75 -1.37 -27.32
C ILE A 43 -10.51 -1.51 -28.20
N ALA A 44 -9.56 -0.59 -28.00
CA ALA A 44 -8.20 -0.77 -28.47
C ALA A 44 -7.67 -2.02 -27.75
N LYS A 45 -7.75 -3.15 -28.45
CA LYS A 45 -7.07 -4.38 -28.09
C LYS A 45 -5.58 -4.10 -28.24
N THR A 46 -4.99 -3.50 -27.22
CA THR A 46 -3.55 -3.42 -27.07
C THR A 46 -3.02 -4.85 -27.13
N THR A 47 -2.09 -5.06 -28.06
CA THR A 47 -1.10 -6.14 -28.02
C THR A 47 -0.66 -6.37 -26.58
N PRO A 48 -0.40 -7.61 -26.12
CA PRO A 48 0.16 -7.84 -24.79
C PRO A 48 1.52 -7.13 -24.74
N GLU A 49 1.50 -5.91 -24.25
CA GLU A 49 2.68 -5.17 -23.86
C GLU A 49 3.28 -6.01 -22.74
N GLU A 50 4.56 -6.37 -22.88
CA GLU A 50 5.24 -7.17 -21.88
C GLU A 50 5.22 -6.37 -20.57
N GLU A 51 4.32 -6.74 -19.65
CA GLU A 51 4.13 -6.03 -18.40
C GLU A 51 5.46 -5.93 -17.66
N ILE A 52 5.82 -4.71 -17.26
CA ILE A 52 7.01 -4.47 -16.45
C ILE A 52 6.91 -5.27 -15.15
N LYS A 53 8.04 -5.85 -14.74
CA LYS A 53 8.19 -6.60 -13.50
C LYS A 53 9.19 -5.93 -12.58
N LEU A 54 8.94 -6.02 -11.28
CA LEU A 54 9.90 -5.65 -10.25
C LEU A 54 11.08 -6.64 -10.23
N ILE A 55 12.30 -6.12 -10.03
CA ILE A 55 13.53 -6.92 -10.06
C ILE A 55 14.20 -6.89 -8.69
N GLY A 56 13.73 -7.74 -7.78
CA GLY A 56 14.30 -7.91 -6.44
C GLY A 56 15.57 -8.77 -6.34
N THR A 57 16.49 -8.71 -7.32
CA THR A 57 17.79 -9.42 -7.21
C THR A 57 18.89 -8.59 -6.57
N SER A 58 18.73 -7.26 -6.55
CA SER A 58 19.57 -6.33 -5.78
C SER A 58 18.79 -5.03 -5.51
N PRO A 59 19.21 -4.22 -4.53
CA PRO A 59 18.57 -2.92 -4.27
C PRO A 59 18.56 -2.00 -5.50
N GLU A 60 19.66 -1.97 -6.26
CA GLU A 60 19.80 -1.10 -7.43
C GLU A 60 18.85 -1.50 -8.56
N LEU A 61 18.75 -2.81 -8.84
CA LEU A 61 17.84 -3.33 -9.85
C LEU A 61 16.39 -3.18 -9.44
N TYR A 62 16.10 -3.32 -8.14
CA TYR A 62 14.77 -3.08 -7.60
C TYR A 62 14.38 -1.61 -7.85
N ALA A 63 15.22 -0.66 -7.42
CA ALA A 63 14.97 0.77 -7.59
C ALA A 63 14.76 1.16 -9.06
N GLU A 64 15.61 0.68 -9.97
CA GLU A 64 15.46 0.93 -11.41
C GLU A 64 14.13 0.36 -11.94
N SER A 65 13.77 -0.86 -11.55
CA SER A 65 12.54 -1.50 -11.99
C SER A 65 11.27 -0.85 -11.42
N GLU A 66 11.33 -0.37 -10.18
CA GLU A 66 10.26 0.38 -9.52
C GLU A 66 10.04 1.74 -10.21
N GLU A 67 11.11 2.51 -10.40
CA GLU A 67 11.06 3.80 -11.10
C GLU A 67 10.48 3.63 -12.51
N LYS A 68 10.94 2.60 -13.23
CA LYS A 68 10.42 2.30 -14.57
C LYS A 68 8.93 1.95 -14.55
N MET A 69 8.48 1.18 -13.56
CA MET A 69 7.07 0.84 -13.39
C MET A 69 6.24 2.09 -13.08
N LEU A 70 6.67 2.93 -12.12
CA LEU A 70 6.00 4.17 -11.76
C LEU A 70 5.81 5.10 -12.97
N ASN A 71 6.88 5.28 -13.76
CA ASN A 71 6.85 6.14 -14.95
C ASN A 71 5.90 5.64 -16.06
N MET A 72 5.47 4.39 -16.04
CA MET A 72 4.47 3.85 -16.97
C MET A 72 3.03 3.94 -16.47
N LEU A 73 2.83 4.21 -15.18
CA LEU A 73 1.51 4.27 -14.55
C LEU A 73 0.98 5.71 -14.56
N ASN A 74 -0.35 5.83 -14.59
CA ASN A 74 -1.01 7.10 -14.27
C ASN A 74 -0.90 7.40 -12.76
N GLU A 75 -1.11 8.65 -12.37
CA GLU A 75 -1.01 9.10 -10.97
C GLU A 75 -1.82 8.24 -9.97
N PRO A 76 -3.11 7.90 -10.20
CA PRO A 76 -3.84 6.96 -9.35
C PRO A 76 -3.15 5.60 -9.18
N ASP A 77 -2.66 5.00 -10.26
CA ASP A 77 -2.04 3.69 -10.23
C ASP A 77 -0.62 3.74 -9.64
N GLN A 78 0.11 4.86 -9.77
CA GLN A 78 1.35 5.09 -9.03
C GLN A 78 1.10 5.06 -7.52
N MET A 79 0.05 5.73 -7.05
CA MET A 79 -0.34 5.69 -5.64
C MET A 79 -0.74 4.28 -5.19
N ARG A 80 -1.43 3.51 -6.04
CA ARG A 80 -1.77 2.11 -5.74
C ARG A 80 -0.54 1.22 -5.66
N LEU A 81 0.47 1.45 -6.51
CA LEU A 81 1.76 0.75 -6.45
C LEU A 81 2.48 1.06 -5.13
N GLN A 82 2.58 2.33 -4.75
CA GLN A 82 3.23 2.75 -3.50
C GLN A 82 2.53 2.15 -2.26
N LYS A 83 1.20 2.14 -2.23
CA LYS A 83 0.42 1.45 -1.19
C LYS A 83 0.69 -0.05 -1.16
N ALA A 84 0.74 -0.70 -2.33
CA ALA A 84 0.99 -2.14 -2.41
C ALA A 84 2.38 -2.51 -1.86
N ILE A 85 3.41 -1.74 -2.23
CA ILE A 85 4.77 -1.88 -1.71
C ILE A 85 4.79 -1.73 -0.19
N GLN A 86 4.12 -0.70 0.35
CA GLN A 86 4.02 -0.49 1.78
C GLN A 86 3.32 -1.66 2.50
N ILE A 87 2.18 -2.15 1.99
CA ILE A 87 1.46 -3.27 2.62
C ILE A 87 2.34 -4.52 2.68
N VAL A 88 3.07 -4.82 1.60
CA VAL A 88 4.00 -5.96 1.56
C VAL A 88 5.17 -5.75 2.53
N SER A 89 5.73 -4.55 2.58
CA SER A 89 6.79 -4.15 3.51
C SER A 89 6.36 -4.39 4.98
N ASN A 90 5.21 -3.85 5.37
CA ASN A 90 4.75 -3.90 6.76
C ASN A 90 4.48 -5.35 7.20
N LYS A 91 3.95 -6.17 6.30
CA LYS A 91 3.74 -7.59 6.58
C LYS A 91 5.05 -8.30 6.96
N ILE A 92 6.16 -7.95 6.32
CA ILE A 92 7.49 -8.49 6.67
C ILE A 92 7.89 -7.98 8.06
N GLY A 93 7.73 -6.68 8.30
CA GLY A 93 7.95 -6.05 9.61
C GLY A 93 7.21 -6.72 10.77
N GLU A 94 5.99 -7.20 10.52
CA GLU A 94 5.14 -7.84 11.54
C GLU A 94 5.38 -9.35 11.71
N SER A 95 5.97 -10.02 10.72
CA SER A 95 6.03 -11.49 10.68
C SER A 95 7.42 -12.07 10.82
N GLU A 96 8.45 -11.25 10.65
CA GLU A 96 9.84 -11.66 10.69
C GLU A 96 10.53 -11.07 11.92
N ASP A 97 11.48 -11.82 12.48
CA ASP A 97 12.37 -11.31 13.51
C ASP A 97 13.45 -10.45 12.85
N LEU A 98 13.24 -9.14 12.80
CA LEU A 98 14.10 -8.20 12.09
C LEU A 98 15.04 -7.43 13.02
N TYR A 99 15.12 -7.79 14.29
CA TYR A 99 15.95 -7.06 15.24
C TYR A 99 17.35 -7.69 15.34
N THR A 100 18.35 -6.82 15.39
CA THR A 100 19.72 -7.20 15.72
C THR A 100 19.86 -7.45 17.23
N GLU A 101 21.03 -7.93 17.65
CA GLU A 101 21.33 -8.09 19.08
C GLU A 101 21.32 -6.75 19.86
N GLU A 102 21.36 -5.62 19.16
CA GLU A 102 21.34 -4.27 19.73
C GLU A 102 19.94 -3.63 19.70
N ASP A 103 18.88 -4.41 19.42
CA ASP A 103 17.49 -3.97 19.25
C ASP A 103 17.28 -2.97 18.08
N ASP A 104 18.26 -2.85 17.17
CA ASP A 104 18.14 -2.11 15.91
C ASP A 104 17.52 -2.98 14.79
N ILE A 105 16.89 -2.36 13.80
CA ILE A 105 16.34 -3.06 12.62
C ILE A 105 17.48 -3.53 11.70
N ASP A 106 17.50 -4.82 11.37
CA ASP A 106 18.33 -5.43 10.34
C ASP A 106 17.70 -5.17 8.96
N TYR A 107 18.04 -4.00 8.40
CA TYR A 107 17.58 -3.60 7.07
C TYR A 107 18.10 -4.50 5.95
N ASP A 108 19.25 -5.15 6.12
CA ASP A 108 19.78 -6.07 5.10
C ASP A 108 18.90 -7.32 5.01
N LYS A 109 18.51 -7.88 6.18
CA LYS A 109 17.56 -8.98 6.27
C LYS A 109 16.18 -8.58 5.76
N TRP A 110 15.67 -7.42 6.20
CA TRP A 110 14.38 -6.91 5.73
C TRP A 110 14.34 -6.76 4.20
N ASN A 111 15.35 -6.07 3.63
CA ASN A 111 15.48 -5.88 2.18
C ASN A 111 15.55 -7.22 1.44
N ALA A 112 16.34 -8.18 1.93
CA ALA A 112 16.48 -9.48 1.28
C ALA A 112 15.13 -10.25 1.22
N ILE A 113 14.33 -10.18 2.28
CA ILE A 113 13.00 -10.81 2.32
C ILE A 113 12.04 -10.07 1.39
N PHE A 114 12.01 -8.74 1.49
CA PHE A 114 11.14 -7.90 0.66
C PHE A 114 11.41 -8.09 -0.83
N PHE A 115 12.67 -7.97 -1.25
CA PHE A 115 13.05 -8.14 -2.64
C PHE A 115 12.71 -9.53 -3.18
N LYS A 116 12.95 -10.58 -2.39
CA LYS A 116 12.56 -11.94 -2.77
C LYS A 116 11.04 -12.06 -2.97
N GLN A 117 10.24 -11.41 -2.14
CA GLN A 117 8.79 -11.48 -2.18
C GLN A 117 8.20 -10.73 -3.38
N VAL A 118 8.79 -9.60 -3.78
CA VAL A 118 8.30 -8.78 -4.91
C VAL A 118 8.95 -9.10 -6.25
N HIS A 119 10.04 -9.87 -6.28
CA HIS A 119 10.75 -10.21 -7.50
C HIS A 119 9.85 -10.90 -8.54
N GLY A 120 9.83 -10.36 -9.76
CA GLY A 120 9.06 -10.88 -10.88
C GLY A 120 7.58 -10.49 -10.88
N LEU A 121 7.10 -9.78 -9.85
CA LEU A 121 5.72 -9.29 -9.81
C LEU A 121 5.54 -8.11 -10.77
N THR A 122 4.45 -8.15 -11.53
CA THR A 122 3.95 -6.99 -12.29
C THR A 122 3.14 -6.07 -11.37
N PHE A 123 2.70 -4.92 -11.88
CA PHE A 123 1.79 -4.03 -11.14
C PHE A 123 0.55 -4.77 -10.62
N THR A 124 -0.10 -5.58 -11.47
CA THR A 124 -1.24 -6.42 -11.06
C THR A 124 -0.81 -7.50 -10.06
N GLY A 125 0.39 -8.05 -10.20
CA GLY A 125 0.94 -9.05 -9.27
C GLY A 125 1.10 -8.50 -7.84
N ILE A 126 1.78 -7.37 -7.69
CA ILE A 126 2.03 -6.78 -6.37
C ILE A 126 0.76 -6.22 -5.74
N THR A 127 -0.15 -5.66 -6.54
CA THR A 127 -1.43 -5.17 -6.03
C THR A 127 -2.31 -6.32 -5.51
N ASN A 128 -2.40 -7.43 -6.24
CA ASN A 128 -3.11 -8.63 -5.77
C ASN A 128 -2.48 -9.21 -4.50
N LEU A 129 -1.15 -9.25 -4.40
CA LEU A 129 -0.46 -9.72 -3.19
C LEU A 129 -0.81 -8.84 -1.99
N ALA A 130 -0.79 -7.51 -2.16
CA ALA A 130 -1.15 -6.58 -1.09
C ALA A 130 -2.61 -6.77 -0.64
N GLU A 131 -3.55 -6.93 -1.55
CA GLU A 131 -4.96 -7.17 -1.18
C GLU A 131 -5.16 -8.51 -0.45
N GLN A 132 -4.43 -9.55 -0.84
CA GLN A 132 -4.42 -10.83 -0.11
C GLN A 132 -3.91 -10.65 1.31
N ILE A 133 -2.83 -9.89 1.50
CA ILE A 133 -2.28 -9.56 2.82
C ILE A 133 -3.31 -8.80 3.67
N LEU A 134 -3.98 -7.79 3.12
CA LEU A 134 -5.02 -7.05 3.85
C LEU A 134 -6.17 -7.97 4.30
N GLN A 135 -6.60 -8.89 3.44
CA GLN A 135 -7.61 -9.88 3.79
C GLN A 135 -7.12 -10.84 4.88
N GLU A 136 -5.87 -11.30 4.80
CA GLU A 136 -5.26 -12.15 5.82
C GLU A 136 -5.23 -11.44 7.18
N ILE A 137 -4.74 -10.21 7.24
CA ILE A 137 -4.68 -9.40 8.47
C ILE A 137 -6.07 -9.24 9.08
N LYS A 138 -7.06 -8.85 8.27
CA LYS A 138 -8.44 -8.72 8.72
C LYS A 138 -8.98 -10.02 9.30
N ASN A 139 -8.80 -11.13 8.59
CA ASN A 139 -9.32 -12.43 9.00
C ASN A 139 -8.63 -12.93 10.28
N LYS A 140 -7.31 -12.77 10.38
CA LYS A 140 -6.53 -13.12 11.57
C LYS A 140 -7.00 -12.33 12.79
N ASN A 141 -7.19 -11.01 12.67
CA ASN A 141 -7.64 -10.17 13.77
C ASN A 141 -9.06 -10.52 14.21
N ILE A 142 -9.98 -10.76 13.26
CA ILE A 142 -11.35 -11.21 13.58
C ILE A 142 -11.33 -12.55 14.32
N LEU A 143 -10.57 -13.52 13.82
CA LEU A 143 -10.50 -14.85 14.41
C LEU A 143 -9.94 -14.80 15.84
N HIS A 144 -8.82 -14.10 16.02
CA HIS A 144 -8.19 -13.93 17.33
C HIS A 144 -9.14 -13.29 18.36
N LEU A 145 -9.82 -12.21 17.99
CA LEU A 145 -10.79 -11.55 18.88
C LEU A 145 -12.01 -12.43 19.18
N GLN A 146 -12.46 -13.24 18.21
CA GLN A 146 -13.52 -14.21 18.44
C GLN A 146 -13.11 -15.32 19.41
N GLU A 147 -11.86 -15.77 19.33
CA GLU A 147 -11.27 -16.74 20.26
C GLU A 147 -11.16 -16.15 21.67
N GLU A 148 -10.67 -14.93 21.83
CA GLU A 148 -10.60 -14.26 23.14
C GLU A 148 -11.98 -14.02 23.76
N ILE A 149 -12.97 -13.61 22.95
CA ILE A 149 -14.36 -13.48 23.41
C ILE A 149 -14.93 -14.83 23.84
N ALA A 150 -14.63 -15.91 23.11
CA ALA A 150 -15.09 -17.25 23.46
C ALA A 150 -14.42 -17.72 24.76
N ASP A 151 -13.11 -17.52 24.89
CA ASP A 151 -12.35 -17.87 26.09
C ASP A 151 -12.87 -17.12 27.32
N LEU A 152 -13.09 -15.81 27.23
CA LEU A 152 -13.65 -15.00 28.33
C LEU A 152 -15.08 -15.41 28.72
N LYS A 153 -15.87 -15.97 27.79
CA LYS A 153 -17.18 -16.55 28.10
C LYS A 153 -17.06 -17.87 28.85
N THR A 154 -16.08 -18.70 28.49
CA THR A 154 -15.83 -19.98 29.16
C THR A 154 -15.09 -19.84 30.49
N ASN A 155 -14.25 -18.80 30.60
CA ASN A 155 -13.37 -18.52 31.73
C ASN A 155 -13.58 -17.06 32.21
N PRO A 156 -14.67 -16.76 32.95
CA PRO A 156 -14.94 -15.41 33.43
C PRO A 156 -13.87 -14.87 34.37
N THR A 157 -13.60 -13.58 34.27
CA THR A 157 -12.71 -12.83 35.18
C THR A 157 -13.51 -11.80 35.98
N GLU A 158 -12.91 -11.20 37.01
CA GLU A 158 -13.56 -10.15 37.81
C GLU A 158 -13.99 -8.92 36.98
N ASN A 159 -13.27 -8.63 35.89
CA ASN A 159 -13.52 -7.49 35.00
C ASN A 159 -14.25 -7.91 33.70
N GLN A 160 -14.99 -9.02 33.72
CA GLN A 160 -15.58 -9.61 32.51
C GLN A 160 -16.40 -8.62 31.68
N GLU A 161 -17.21 -7.77 32.30
CA GLU A 161 -18.07 -6.81 31.59
C GLU A 161 -17.25 -5.79 30.79
N GLU A 162 -16.21 -5.22 31.41
CA GLU A 162 -15.31 -4.27 30.77
C GLU A 162 -14.49 -4.93 29.65
N SER A 163 -13.88 -6.09 29.93
CA SER A 163 -13.11 -6.83 28.93
C SER A 163 -13.98 -7.27 27.75
N MET A 164 -15.20 -7.72 28.00
CA MET A 164 -16.14 -8.11 26.94
C MET A 164 -16.55 -6.90 26.08
N SER A 165 -16.81 -5.75 26.71
CA SER A 165 -17.12 -4.51 25.98
C SER A 165 -15.96 -4.10 25.07
N PHE A 166 -14.74 -4.10 25.60
CA PHE A 166 -13.53 -3.77 24.84
C PHE A 166 -13.33 -4.72 23.65
N LEU A 167 -13.37 -6.03 23.88
CA LEU A 167 -13.17 -7.03 22.81
C LEU A 167 -14.25 -6.95 21.73
N GLN A 168 -15.50 -6.64 22.10
CA GLN A 168 -16.57 -6.44 21.13
C GLN A 168 -16.35 -5.18 20.29
N GLU A 169 -15.88 -4.09 20.89
CA GLU A 169 -15.51 -2.87 20.18
C GLU A 169 -14.37 -3.12 19.19
N GLU A 170 -13.30 -3.77 19.64
CA GLU A 170 -12.16 -4.15 18.80
C GLU A 170 -12.59 -5.10 17.66
N LEU A 171 -13.51 -6.04 17.92
CA LEU A 171 -14.06 -6.89 16.87
C LEU A 171 -14.85 -6.09 15.82
N GLN A 172 -15.56 -5.03 16.23
CA GLN A 172 -16.21 -4.13 15.27
C GLN A 172 -15.18 -3.34 14.46
N LYS A 173 -14.11 -2.85 15.08
CA LYS A 173 -13.01 -2.17 14.37
C LYS A 173 -12.32 -3.12 13.37
N ALA A 174 -12.01 -4.35 13.79
CA ALA A 174 -11.40 -5.37 12.93
C ALA A 174 -12.25 -5.69 11.69
N LYS A 175 -13.58 -5.73 11.82
CA LYS A 175 -14.50 -5.90 10.68
C LYS A 175 -14.47 -4.76 9.68
N GLN A 176 -14.02 -3.57 10.08
CA GLN A 176 -13.88 -2.41 9.21
C GLN A 176 -12.47 -2.24 8.63
N LEU A 177 -11.53 -3.14 8.96
CA LEU A 177 -10.19 -3.11 8.36
C LEU A 177 -10.29 -3.19 6.81
N PRO A 178 -9.41 -2.45 6.10
CA PRO A 178 -9.39 -2.42 4.65
C PRO A 178 -9.10 -3.81 4.09
N THR A 179 -9.64 -4.09 2.91
CA THR A 179 -9.42 -5.36 2.18
C THR A 179 -8.99 -5.15 0.75
N THR A 180 -8.88 -3.88 0.34
CA THR A 180 -8.45 -3.45 -0.99
C THR A 180 -7.47 -2.30 -0.84
N ILE A 181 -6.62 -2.09 -1.85
CA ILE A 181 -5.65 -0.99 -1.84
C ILE A 181 -6.33 0.38 -1.82
N ASP A 182 -7.49 0.49 -2.46
CA ASP A 182 -8.20 1.77 -2.59
C ASP A 182 -8.80 2.22 -1.25
N THR A 183 -9.12 1.28 -0.36
CA THR A 183 -9.61 1.55 1.00
C THR A 183 -8.49 1.64 2.04
N TYR A 184 -7.29 1.21 1.69
CA TYR A 184 -6.11 1.36 2.53
C TYR A 184 -5.64 2.81 2.56
N VAL A 185 -5.38 3.31 3.77
CA VAL A 185 -4.84 4.66 4.00
C VAL A 185 -3.32 4.55 4.05
N TYR A 186 -2.65 5.17 3.08
CA TYR A 186 -1.20 5.25 3.04
C TYR A 186 -0.69 6.07 4.24
N SER A 187 0.39 5.63 4.86
CA SER A 187 1.00 6.32 6.00
C SER A 187 2.50 6.41 5.80
N GLU A 188 3.03 7.62 5.60
CA GLU A 188 4.48 7.84 5.44
C GLU A 188 5.28 7.44 6.70
N GLU A 189 4.64 7.33 7.85
CA GLU A 189 5.25 6.90 9.11
C GLU A 189 5.33 5.37 9.26
N CYS A 190 4.69 4.61 8.36
CA CYS A 190 4.63 3.15 8.46
C CYS A 190 5.69 2.42 7.62
N PHE A 191 6.70 3.10 7.11
CA PHE A 191 7.93 2.40 6.71
C PHE A 191 8.72 2.11 7.99
N LEU A 192 8.52 0.92 8.56
CA LEU A 192 9.49 0.35 9.49
C LEU A 192 10.83 0.21 8.78
#